data_AF-A0AAW5SER0-F1
#
_entry.id   AF-A0AAW5SER0-F1
#
_cell.length_a   1.000
_cell.length_b   1.000
_cell.length_c   1.000
_cell.angle_alpha   90.00
_cell.angle_beta   90.00
_cell.angle_gamma   90.00
#
_symmetry.space_group_name_H-M   'P 1'
#
loop_
_entity.id
_entity.type
_entity.pdbx_description
1 polymer ?
#
loop_
_entity_poly.entity_id
_entity_poly.type
_entity_poly.pdbx_seq_one_letter_code
_entity_poly.pdbx_strand_id
1 'polypeptide(L)'
;MTDTWTTRDLPVLKAAVELYDQTGEGPSADEIERACGFDEQTVQRALRALYRQPYFDKGVEAFGGDILMVGEPTGDAFRVAGLWPSPETQLERLIAALEAAADDDSRQPDERSRMKQIALTLRGAAWQVALNALGGAGGNLMTGD
;
A
#
# COMPACT_ATOMS: atom_id res chain seq x y z
N MET A 1 -3.83 -21.73 9.09
CA MET A 1 -4.67 -20.53 9.21
C MET A 1 -5.23 -20.22 7.84
N THR A 2 -6.51 -19.84 7.74
CA THR A 2 -7.09 -19.35 6.48
C THR A 2 -6.51 -17.98 6.16
N ASP A 3 -6.13 -17.73 4.90
CA ASP A 3 -5.65 -16.42 4.44
C ASP A 3 -6.81 -15.41 4.38
N THR A 4 -7.19 -14.86 5.53
CA THR A 4 -8.30 -13.90 5.62
C THR A 4 -7.95 -12.56 4.98
N TRP A 5 -6.67 -12.24 4.83
CA TRP A 5 -6.25 -10.98 4.24
C TRP A 5 -6.67 -10.95 2.77
N THR A 6 -6.18 -11.90 1.97
CA THR A 6 -6.46 -11.93 0.53
C THR A 6 -7.93 -12.24 0.24
N THR A 7 -8.56 -13.10 1.03
CA THR A 7 -9.92 -13.56 0.74
C THR A 7 -11.03 -12.69 1.33
N ARG A 8 -10.72 -11.75 2.23
CA ARG A 8 -11.74 -10.94 2.92
C ARG A 8 -11.31 -9.50 3.16
N ASP A 9 -10.22 -9.27 3.88
CA ASP A 9 -9.87 -7.94 4.38
C ASP A 9 -9.43 -7.00 3.26
N LEU A 10 -8.61 -7.48 2.32
CA LEU A 10 -8.14 -6.71 1.17
C LEU A 10 -9.26 -6.33 0.19
N PRO A 11 -10.19 -7.24 -0.21
CA PRO A 11 -11.35 -6.85 -1.00
C PRO A 11 -12.21 -5.75 -0.36
N VAL A 12 -12.43 -5.82 0.96
CA VAL A 12 -13.19 -4.80 1.70
C VAL A 12 -12.45 -3.47 1.74
N LEU A 13 -11.13 -3.50 2.00
CA LEU A 13 -10.29 -2.30 1.95
C LEU A 13 -10.35 -1.63 0.57
N LYS A 14 -10.19 -2.40 -0.51
CA LYS A 14 -10.26 -1.88 -1.89
C LYS A 14 -11.58 -1.21 -2.18
N ALA A 15 -12.70 -1.88 -1.87
CA ALA A 15 -14.03 -1.31 -2.07
C ALA A 15 -14.22 0.00 -1.30
N ALA A 16 -13.80 0.06 -0.03
CA ALA A 16 -13.91 1.28 0.78
C ALA A 16 -13.08 2.44 0.22
N VAL A 17 -11.84 2.18 -0.20
CA VAL A 17 -10.98 3.23 -0.78
C VAL A 17 -11.49 3.68 -2.14
N GLU A 18 -11.94 2.75 -3.00
CA GLU A 18 -12.50 3.09 -4.32
C GLU A 18 -13.78 3.93 -4.21
N LEU A 19 -14.65 3.62 -3.24
CA LEU A 19 -15.84 4.42 -2.96
C LEU A 19 -15.47 5.84 -2.48
N TYR A 20 -14.53 5.95 -1.55
CA TYR A 20 -14.05 7.25 -1.07
C TYR A 20 -13.42 8.07 -2.19
N ASP A 21 -12.60 7.46 -3.06
CA ASP A 21 -11.98 8.14 -4.20
C ASP A 21 -13.01 8.73 -5.17
N GLN A 22 -14.17 8.06 -5.31
CA GLN A 22 -15.27 8.51 -6.17
C GLN A 22 -16.11 9.64 -5.56
N THR A 23 -16.32 9.63 -4.24
CA THR A 23 -17.29 10.53 -3.57
C THR A 23 -16.64 11.62 -2.74
N GLY A 24 -15.41 11.42 -2.26
CA GLY A 24 -14.74 12.23 -1.25
C GLY A 24 -15.32 12.06 0.17
N GLU A 25 -16.25 11.12 0.37
CA GLU A 25 -16.94 10.89 1.64
C GLU A 25 -16.70 9.46 2.12
N GLY A 26 -16.65 9.27 3.44
CA GLY A 26 -16.50 7.95 4.07
C GLY A 26 -17.68 7.04 3.71
N PRO A 27 -17.47 5.88 3.05
CA PRO A 27 -18.57 5.00 2.69
C PRO A 27 -19.18 4.31 3.91
N SER A 28 -20.49 4.09 3.84
CA SER A 28 -21.23 3.26 4.78
C SER A 28 -20.88 1.77 4.63
N ALA A 29 -21.12 0.98 5.68
CA ALA A 29 -20.93 -0.47 5.61
C ALA A 29 -21.78 -1.12 4.51
N ASP A 30 -23.03 -0.68 4.35
CA ASP A 30 -23.95 -1.16 3.30
C ASP A 30 -23.46 -0.86 1.88
N GLU A 31 -22.78 0.28 1.67
CA GLU A 31 -22.14 0.61 0.40
C GLU A 31 -20.96 -0.32 0.11
N ILE A 32 -20.14 -0.59 1.13
CA ILE A 32 -18.99 -1.48 1.02
C ILE A 32 -19.44 -2.92 0.75
N GLU A 33 -20.47 -3.41 1.43
CA GLU A 33 -21.09 -4.72 1.19
C GLU A 33 -21.50 -4.89 -0.27
N ARG A 34 -22.25 -3.91 -0.81
CA ARG A 34 -22.68 -3.92 -2.21
C ARG A 34 -21.50 -3.89 -3.18
N ALA A 35 -20.46 -3.12 -2.87
CA ALA A 35 -19.29 -2.98 -3.74
C ALA A 35 -18.42 -4.24 -3.78
N CYS A 36 -18.22 -4.93 -2.65
CA CYS A 36 -17.39 -6.14 -2.59
C CYS A 36 -18.17 -7.47 -2.71
N GLY A 37 -19.50 -7.42 -2.65
CA GLY A 37 -20.38 -8.61 -2.76
C GLY A 37 -20.36 -9.51 -1.52
N PHE A 38 -19.96 -9.00 -0.37
CA PHE A 38 -19.96 -9.73 0.90
C PHE A 38 -21.19 -9.42 1.74
N ASP A 39 -21.53 -10.36 2.63
CA ASP A 39 -22.55 -10.12 3.66
C ASP A 39 -22.03 -9.19 4.77
N GLU A 40 -22.98 -8.58 5.47
CA GLU A 40 -22.75 -7.69 6.62
C GLU A 40 -21.77 -8.26 7.64
N GLN A 41 -21.95 -9.53 8.05
CA GLN A 41 -21.09 -10.12 9.07
C GLN A 41 -19.63 -10.22 8.59
N THR A 42 -19.42 -10.52 7.31
CA THR A 42 -18.12 -10.63 6.69
C THR A 42 -17.46 -9.25 6.57
N VAL A 43 -18.20 -8.23 6.15
CA VAL A 43 -17.71 -6.84 6.10
C VAL A 43 -17.40 -6.31 7.49
N GLN A 44 -18.29 -6.47 8.47
CA GLN A 44 -18.05 -6.02 9.84
C GLN A 44 -16.82 -6.69 10.47
N ARG A 45 -16.56 -7.99 10.19
CA ARG A 45 -15.34 -8.66 10.65
C ARG A 45 -14.09 -8.13 9.97
N ALA A 46 -14.18 -7.80 8.69
CA ALA A 46 -13.08 -7.23 7.93
C ALA A 46 -12.76 -5.80 8.39
N LEU A 47 -13.76 -4.93 8.51
CA LEU A 47 -13.61 -3.57 8.98
C LEU A 47 -12.97 -3.54 10.37
N ARG A 48 -13.45 -4.35 11.33
CA ARG A 48 -12.81 -4.46 12.65
C ARG A 48 -11.35 -4.91 12.60
N ALA A 49 -10.98 -5.75 11.63
CA ALA A 49 -9.59 -6.15 11.44
C ALA A 49 -8.76 -5.00 10.84
N LEU A 50 -9.32 -4.30 9.85
CA LEU A 50 -8.68 -3.15 9.19
C LEU A 50 -8.45 -1.99 10.16
N TYR A 51 -9.39 -1.70 11.06
CA TYR A 51 -9.25 -0.68 12.11
C TYR A 51 -8.19 -1.00 13.18
N ARG A 52 -7.62 -2.20 13.21
CA ARG A 52 -6.43 -2.50 14.05
C ARG A 52 -5.15 -1.92 13.45
N GLN A 53 -5.20 -1.56 12.18
CA GLN A 53 -4.13 -0.86 11.46
C GLN A 53 -4.61 0.56 11.12
N PRO A 54 -3.70 1.51 10.90
CA PRO A 54 -4.06 2.89 10.58
C PRO A 54 -4.48 3.05 9.10
N TYR A 55 -5.43 2.23 8.63
CA TYR A 55 -5.95 2.32 7.25
C TYR A 55 -7.07 3.34 7.12
N PHE A 56 -7.82 3.61 8.20
CA PHE A 56 -8.89 4.58 8.21
C PHE A 56 -8.78 5.49 9.43
N ASP A 57 -9.15 6.74 9.26
CA ASP A 57 -9.50 7.61 10.37
C ASP A 57 -10.77 7.11 11.08
N LYS A 58 -11.07 7.70 12.24
CA LYS A 58 -12.21 7.29 13.05
C LYS A 58 -13.52 7.44 12.27
N GLY A 59 -14.18 6.32 12.02
CA GLY A 59 -15.52 6.25 11.44
C GLY A 59 -16.64 6.46 12.46
N VAL A 60 -17.86 6.14 12.03
CA VAL A 60 -19.07 6.17 12.85
C VAL A 60 -19.42 4.74 13.28
N GLU A 61 -19.61 4.56 14.59
CA GLU A 61 -19.99 3.27 15.17
C GLU A 61 -21.37 3.37 15.84
N ALA A 62 -22.16 2.32 15.74
CA ALA A 62 -23.39 2.16 16.51
C ALA A 62 -23.08 1.87 17.98
N PHE A 63 -24.07 2.06 18.85
CA PHE A 63 -23.97 1.73 20.28
C PHE A 63 -23.62 0.24 20.54
N GLY A 64 -23.89 -0.65 19.57
CA GLY A 64 -23.53 -2.08 19.61
C GLY A 64 -22.12 -2.42 19.11
N GLY A 65 -21.33 -1.44 18.65
CA GLY A 65 -19.97 -1.66 18.12
C GLY A 65 -19.93 -2.17 16.67
N ASP A 66 -21.03 -2.01 15.94
CA ASP A 66 -21.04 -2.16 14.48
C ASP A 66 -20.58 -0.86 13.84
N ILE A 67 -19.75 -0.97 12.81
CA ILE A 67 -19.22 0.16 12.06
C ILE A 67 -20.27 0.54 11.03
N LEU A 68 -20.84 1.74 11.17
CA LEU A 68 -21.87 2.25 10.27
C LEU A 68 -21.24 2.90 9.04
N MET A 69 -20.12 3.60 9.23
CA MET A 69 -19.40 4.33 8.20
C MET A 69 -17.92 4.34 8.50
N VAL A 70 -17.08 4.16 7.49
CA VAL A 70 -15.62 4.25 7.66
C VAL A 70 -15.15 5.71 7.57
N GLY A 71 -14.10 6.06 8.30
CA GLY A 71 -13.46 7.37 8.16
C GLY A 71 -12.63 7.49 6.88
N GLU A 72 -11.97 8.63 6.70
CA GLU A 72 -11.07 8.89 5.58
C GLU A 72 -9.98 7.82 5.49
N PRO A 73 -9.76 7.20 4.31
CA PRO A 73 -8.66 6.27 4.12
C PRO A 73 -7.31 6.98 4.16
N THR A 74 -6.34 6.38 4.84
CA THR A 74 -4.98 6.91 4.89
C THR A 74 -4.22 6.64 3.59
N GLY A 75 -3.10 7.34 3.38
CA GLY A 75 -2.23 7.07 2.21
C GLY A 75 -1.73 5.61 2.14
N ASP A 76 -1.62 4.92 3.29
CA ASP A 76 -1.28 3.50 3.33
C ASP A 76 -2.42 2.63 2.78
N ALA A 77 -3.68 2.97 3.10
CA ALA A 77 -4.85 2.30 2.52
C ALA A 77 -4.89 2.45 1.00
N PHE A 78 -4.63 3.66 0.47
CA PHE A 78 -4.58 3.90 -0.98
C PHE A 78 -3.48 3.08 -1.68
N ARG A 79 -2.30 2.95 -1.08
CA ARG A 79 -1.21 2.15 -1.65
C ARG A 79 -1.52 0.66 -1.61
N VAL A 80 -2.05 0.16 -0.49
CA VAL A 80 -2.42 -1.25 -0.34
C VAL A 80 -3.60 -1.63 -1.24
N ALA A 81 -4.56 -0.73 -1.43
CA ALA A 81 -5.66 -0.90 -2.38
C ALA A 81 -5.17 -0.90 -3.84
N GLY A 82 -3.99 -0.34 -4.11
CA GLY A 82 -3.39 -0.27 -5.45
C GLY A 82 -3.80 0.98 -6.24
N LEU A 83 -4.48 1.94 -5.61
CA LEU A 83 -4.86 3.21 -6.24
C LEU A 83 -3.71 4.22 -6.26
N TRP A 84 -2.83 4.17 -5.26
CA TRP A 84 -1.61 4.96 -5.25
C TRP A 84 -0.39 4.09 -5.56
N PRO A 85 0.62 4.62 -6.26
CA PRO A 85 1.83 3.87 -6.55
C PRO A 85 2.56 3.50 -5.26
N SER A 86 3.12 2.29 -5.22
CA SER A 86 3.94 1.86 -4.08
C SER A 86 5.24 2.68 -4.03
N PRO A 87 5.90 2.79 -2.86
CA PRO A 87 7.21 3.42 -2.76
C PRO A 87 8.24 2.83 -3.73
N GLU A 88 8.20 1.52 -3.97
CA GLU A 88 9.05 0.81 -4.93
C GLU A 88 8.76 1.26 -6.35
N THR A 89 7.48 1.29 -6.77
CA THR A 89 7.11 1.79 -8.10
C THR A 89 7.48 3.26 -8.28
N GLN A 90 7.36 4.09 -7.24
CA GLN A 90 7.80 5.49 -7.29
C GLN A 90 9.32 5.61 -7.42
N LEU A 91 10.08 4.76 -6.72
CA LEU A 91 11.54 4.71 -6.83
C LEU A 91 11.98 4.24 -8.22
N GLU A 92 11.32 3.22 -8.78
CA GLU A 92 11.57 2.76 -10.15
C GLU A 92 11.29 3.86 -11.18
N ARG A 93 10.19 4.59 -11.04
CA ARG A 93 9.88 5.76 -11.90
C ARG A 93 10.93 6.86 -11.78
N LEU A 94 11.42 7.13 -10.57
CA LEU A 94 12.49 8.10 -10.35
C LEU A 94 13.79 7.67 -11.02
N ILE A 95 14.19 6.41 -10.84
CA ILE A 95 15.39 5.85 -11.49
C ILE A 95 15.25 5.94 -13.01
N ALA A 96 14.09 5.57 -13.57
CA ALA A 96 13.84 5.65 -15.01
C ALA A 96 13.92 7.10 -15.53
N ALA A 97 13.42 8.08 -14.78
CA ALA A 97 13.52 9.49 -15.15
C ALA A 97 14.97 10.00 -15.13
N LEU A 98 15.78 9.55 -14.17
CA LEU A 98 17.22 9.87 -14.11
C LEU A 98 17.99 9.25 -15.28
N GLU A 99 17.66 8.01 -15.66
CA GLU A 99 18.26 7.33 -16.81
C GLU A 99 17.89 8.04 -18.12
N ALA A 100 16.61 8.39 -18.30
CA ALA A 100 16.18 9.18 -19.46
C ALA A 100 16.89 10.54 -19.53
N ALA A 101 17.10 11.21 -18.39
CA ALA A 101 17.86 12.46 -18.34
C ALA A 101 19.35 12.25 -18.66
N ALA A 102 19.94 11.12 -18.27
CA ALA A 102 21.32 10.77 -18.60
C ALA A 102 21.52 10.47 -20.09
N ASP A 103 20.49 9.95 -20.76
CA ASP A 103 20.55 9.59 -22.18
C ASP A 103 20.18 10.75 -23.12
N ASP A 104 19.68 11.88 -22.60
CA ASP A 104 19.34 13.06 -23.40
C ASP A 104 20.58 13.83 -23.87
N ASP A 105 20.88 13.72 -25.16
CA ASP A 105 22.02 14.39 -25.81
C ASP A 105 21.94 15.92 -25.83
N SER A 106 20.78 16.53 -25.51
CA SER A 106 20.66 17.99 -25.38
C SER A 106 21.26 18.54 -24.07
N ARG A 107 21.52 17.66 -23.09
CA ARG A 107 22.10 18.03 -21.79
C ARG A 107 23.61 18.00 -21.81
N GLN A 108 24.22 18.74 -20.89
CA GLN A 108 25.67 18.78 -20.78
C GLN A 108 26.24 17.40 -20.37
N PRO A 109 27.42 16.99 -20.88
CA PRO A 109 27.98 15.67 -20.58
C PRO A 109 28.20 15.40 -19.08
N ASP A 110 28.54 16.43 -18.31
CA ASP A 110 28.72 16.34 -16.86
C ASP A 110 27.39 16.14 -16.13
N GLU A 111 26.33 16.85 -16.55
CA GLU A 111 24.96 16.65 -16.05
C GLU A 111 24.48 15.23 -16.31
N ARG A 112 24.66 14.72 -17.54
CA ARG A 112 24.30 13.35 -17.92
C ARG A 112 25.05 12.31 -17.07
N SER A 113 26.35 12.50 -16.88
CA SER A 113 27.19 11.63 -16.04
C SER A 113 26.70 11.60 -14.59
N ARG A 114 26.35 12.77 -14.01
CA ARG A 114 25.79 12.86 -12.66
C ARG A 114 24.46 12.13 -12.55
N MET A 115 23.54 12.32 -13.50
CA MET A 115 22.23 11.63 -13.49
C MET A 115 22.41 10.11 -13.51
N LYS A 116 23.34 9.61 -14.34
CA LYS A 116 23.69 8.18 -14.40
C LYS A 116 24.23 7.66 -13.07
N GLN A 117 25.11 8.41 -12.41
CA GLN A 117 25.66 8.03 -11.11
C GLN A 117 24.59 7.98 -10.00
N ILE A 118 23.66 8.93 -10.00
CA ILE A 118 22.55 8.96 -9.03
C ILE A 118 21.62 7.75 -9.26
N ALA A 119 21.25 7.47 -10.52
CA ALA A 119 20.43 6.32 -10.87
C ALA A 119 21.05 4.99 -10.41
N LEU A 120 22.36 4.79 -10.67
CA LEU A 120 23.10 3.60 -10.24
C LEU A 120 23.13 3.47 -8.71
N THR A 121 23.34 4.58 -8.00
CA THR A 121 23.38 4.60 -6.53
C THR A 121 22.03 4.18 -5.94
N LEU A 122 20.94 4.76 -6.45
CA LEU A 122 19.58 4.44 -5.99
C LEU A 122 19.22 2.97 -6.27
N ARG A 123 19.58 2.46 -7.46
CA ARG A 123 19.35 1.06 -7.83
C ARG A 123 20.12 0.09 -6.91
N GLY A 124 21.37 0.42 -6.58
CA GLY A 124 22.19 -0.37 -5.66
C GLY A 124 21.63 -0.37 -4.23
N ALA A 125 21.22 0.79 -3.72
CA ALA A 125 20.60 0.90 -2.39
C ALA A 125 19.28 0.11 -2.30
N ALA A 126 18.43 0.19 -3.33
CA ALA A 126 17.18 -0.55 -3.41
C ALA A 126 17.40 -2.08 -3.37
N TRP A 127 18.40 -2.57 -4.11
CA TRP A 127 18.76 -3.99 -4.11
C TRP A 127 19.17 -4.50 -2.72
N GLN A 128 19.92 -3.69 -1.96
CA GLN A 128 20.33 -4.05 -0.60
C GLN A 128 19.14 -4.15 0.35
N VAL A 129 18.16 -3.25 0.24
CA VAL A 129 16.92 -3.31 1.04
C VAL A 129 16.11 -4.56 0.70
N ALA A 130 15.96 -4.89 -0.59
CA ALA A 130 15.27 -6.11 -1.03
C ALA A 130 15.95 -7.39 -0.51
N LEU A 131 17.28 -7.47 -0.57
CA LEU A 131 18.04 -8.59 -0.01
C LEU A 131 17.86 -8.72 1.51
N ASN A 132 17.84 -7.60 2.23
CA ASN A 132 17.63 -7.62 3.68
C ASN A 132 16.20 -8.06 4.06
N ALA A 133 15.19 -7.63 3.29
CA ALA A 133 13.81 -8.06 3.49
C ALA A 133 13.61 -9.56 3.20
N LEU A 134 14.32 -10.11 2.21
CA LEU A 134 14.27 -11.54 1.87
C LEU A 134 15.14 -12.41 2.79
N GLY A 135 16.27 -11.90 3.28
CA GLY A 135 17.18 -12.59 4.19
C GLY A 135 16.71 -12.61 5.65
N GLY A 136 15.83 -11.68 6.04
CA GLY A 136 15.32 -11.54 7.42
C GLY A 136 14.32 -12.59 7.88
N ALA A 137 13.87 -13.50 7.01
CA ALA A 137 12.90 -14.55 7.35
C ALA A 137 13.52 -15.94 7.63
N GLY A 138 14.86 -16.08 7.71
CA GLY A 138 15.48 -17.41 7.71
C GLY A 138 16.79 -17.61 8.49
N GLY A 139 17.11 -16.81 9.51
CA GLY A 139 18.42 -16.92 10.15
C GLY A 139 18.50 -16.49 11.60
N ASN A 140 17.81 -17.20 12.50
CA ASN A 140 18.26 -17.30 13.90
C ASN A 140 17.55 -18.44 14.66
N LEU A 141 17.93 -19.69 14.36
CA LEU A 141 17.84 -20.83 15.27
C LEU A 141 18.85 -21.87 14.79
N MET A 142 20.12 -21.78 15.22
CA MET A 142 21.06 -22.90 15.47
C MET A 142 22.46 -22.34 15.69
N THR A 143 22.74 -21.83 16.89
CA THR A 143 24.02 -22.09 17.52
C THR A 143 23.72 -22.27 19.01
N GLY A 144 23.82 -23.51 19.45
CA GLY A 144 23.78 -23.84 20.87
C GLY A 144 25.11 -23.47 21.53
N ASP A 145 25.03 -23.16 22.80
CA ASP A 145 25.93 -23.61 23.86
C ASP A 145 25.10 -23.83 25.12
#